data_AF-A0A3S5CXJ0-F1
#
_entry.id   AF-A0A3S5CXJ0-F1
#
_cell.length_a   1.000
_cell.length_b   1.000
_cell.length_c   1.000
_cell.angle_alpha   90.00
_cell.angle_beta   90.00
_cell.angle_gamma   90.00
#
_symmetry.space_group_name_H-M   'P 1'
#
loop_
_entity.id
_entity.type
_entity.pdbx_description
1 polymer ?
#
loop_
_entity_poly.entity_id
_entity_poly.type
_entity_poly.pdbx_seq_one_letter_code
_entity_poly.pdbx_strand_id
1 'polypeptide(L)'
;MASPSASSPLAGSPAPGSSSLDRRRVSDSNSNSGSSTPRPFDGADPASPLPQILWRLQVPLYITHMSQPATTPPFIVSVPRFSYLAFLLPRLTAYYGLPCSSFHHEEIQLRNLPVGLLVDLYQPPSLPWHLVVGDGPEWDIADTFTNSAKEADFVRNGNAKQIMSLSKEHSTSLWNAVRDNDFATFSKINNRLLNTPTPLKNVPMRLYIPSSPNDPNDATPGSFRVVQTLVPARLPSS
;
A
#
# COMPACT_ATOMS: atom_id res chain seq x y z
N MET A 1 -22.48 -23.16 50.43
CA MET A 1 -23.49 -24.01 51.10
C MET A 1 -24.79 -23.25 51.19
N ALA A 2 -25.92 -23.93 50.97
CA ALA A 2 -27.32 -23.57 51.31
C ALA A 2 -27.85 -22.13 51.05
N SER A 3 -28.80 -22.03 50.10
CA SER A 3 -29.98 -21.15 50.21
C SER A 3 -31.03 -21.81 51.15
N PRO A 4 -32.14 -21.14 51.55
CA PRO A 4 -33.33 -21.05 50.67
C PRO A 4 -34.24 -19.79 50.81
N SER A 5 -35.01 -19.52 49.73
CA SER A 5 -36.46 -19.15 49.61
C SER A 5 -37.14 -18.18 50.61
N ALA A 6 -38.16 -17.36 50.27
CA ALA A 6 -39.05 -17.19 49.10
C ALA A 6 -39.52 -15.69 49.00
N SER A 7 -40.51 -15.19 48.22
CA SER A 7 -41.55 -15.75 47.33
C SER A 7 -42.08 -14.67 46.33
N SER A 8 -43.25 -14.88 45.71
CA SER A 8 -44.10 -13.87 45.03
C SER A 8 -45.59 -14.10 45.36
N PRO A 9 -46.51 -13.16 45.09
CA PRO A 9 -47.38 -13.22 43.89
C PRO A 9 -47.80 -11.80 43.35
N LEU A 10 -48.75 -11.59 42.41
CA LEU A 10 -49.06 -12.15 41.06
C LEU A 10 -50.29 -11.33 40.51
N ALA A 11 -50.40 -11.19 39.18
CA ALA A 11 -51.60 -10.78 38.39
C ALA A 11 -51.95 -9.27 38.22
N GLY A 12 -52.39 -8.92 36.99
CA GLY A 12 -52.98 -7.61 36.66
C GLY A 12 -52.92 -7.18 35.18
N SER A 13 -53.64 -7.85 34.27
CA SER A 13 -53.96 -7.30 32.93
C SER A 13 -55.33 -6.57 32.98
N PRO A 14 -55.61 -5.60 32.10
CA PRO A 14 -56.33 -5.94 30.86
C PRO A 14 -56.07 -5.04 29.62
N ALA A 15 -56.61 -5.46 28.48
CA ALA A 15 -56.96 -4.65 27.30
C ALA A 15 -58.43 -5.00 26.91
N PRO A 16 -59.19 -4.21 26.12
CA PRO A 16 -59.01 -4.18 24.64
C PRO A 16 -59.51 -2.92 23.86
N GLY A 17 -59.15 -2.85 22.57
CA GLY A 17 -59.85 -2.06 21.51
C GLY A 17 -59.44 -0.58 21.36
N SER A 18 -59.47 0.05 20.17
CA SER A 18 -59.76 -0.42 18.79
C SER A 18 -59.26 0.59 17.73
N SER A 19 -59.49 0.30 16.44
CA SER A 19 -59.23 1.12 15.22
C SER A 19 -57.82 1.08 14.59
N SER A 20 -57.62 1.46 13.31
CA SER A 20 -58.22 1.01 12.02
C SER A 20 -57.43 1.63 10.86
N LEU A 21 -57.30 0.94 9.71
CA LEU A 21 -56.61 1.40 8.47
C LEU A 21 -55.07 1.61 8.65
N ASP A 22 -54.18 1.39 7.68
CA ASP A 22 -54.30 1.29 6.22
C ASP A 22 -53.53 0.09 5.64
N ARG A 23 -54.08 -0.59 4.62
CA ARG A 23 -53.41 -1.73 3.96
C ARG A 23 -52.90 -1.33 2.58
N ARG A 24 -51.70 -0.75 2.50
CA ARG A 24 -51.09 -0.38 1.20
C ARG A 24 -50.77 -1.62 0.36
N ARG A 25 -51.16 -1.51 -0.91
CA ARG A 25 -50.99 -2.48 -2.00
C ARG A 25 -49.51 -2.68 -2.32
N VAL A 26 -49.01 -3.91 -2.21
CA VAL A 26 -47.74 -4.31 -2.81
C VAL A 26 -47.92 -4.37 -4.33
N SER A 27 -46.98 -3.80 -5.08
CA SER A 27 -46.95 -3.83 -6.53
C SER A 27 -45.68 -4.54 -6.98
N ASP A 28 -45.82 -5.70 -7.61
CA ASP A 28 -44.69 -6.53 -8.00
C ASP A 28 -43.82 -5.83 -9.06
N SER A 29 -42.53 -5.70 -8.75
CA SER A 29 -41.52 -5.13 -9.65
C SER A 29 -40.57 -6.24 -10.08
N ASN A 30 -40.69 -6.66 -11.33
CA ASN A 30 -40.06 -7.83 -11.92
C ASN A 30 -38.51 -7.72 -11.93
N SER A 31 -37.82 -8.50 -11.11
CA SER A 31 -36.35 -8.52 -11.01
C SER A 31 -35.74 -9.44 -12.08
N ASN A 32 -35.32 -8.83 -13.19
CA ASN A 32 -34.63 -9.54 -14.27
C ASN A 32 -33.20 -9.96 -13.85
N SER A 33 -33.00 -11.25 -13.55
CA SER A 33 -31.73 -11.82 -13.08
C SER A 33 -30.73 -12.04 -14.22
N GLY A 34 -30.15 -10.95 -14.72
CA GLY A 34 -29.00 -10.99 -15.61
C GLY A 34 -27.75 -11.54 -14.90
N SER A 35 -27.32 -12.74 -15.25
CA SER A 35 -26.11 -13.37 -14.70
C SER A 35 -24.83 -12.69 -15.19
N SER A 36 -24.35 -11.68 -14.47
CA SER A 36 -23.06 -11.05 -14.72
C SER A 36 -21.92 -11.89 -14.13
N THR A 37 -21.23 -12.66 -14.97
CA THR A 37 -19.93 -13.27 -14.65
C THR A 37 -18.95 -12.17 -14.19
N PRO A 38 -18.31 -12.27 -13.01
CA PRO A 38 -17.41 -11.21 -12.54
C PRO A 38 -16.25 -11.01 -13.50
N ARG A 39 -16.09 -9.80 -14.05
CA ARG A 39 -14.92 -9.46 -14.87
C ARG A 39 -13.77 -9.04 -13.94
N PRO A 40 -12.50 -9.38 -14.22
CA PRO A 40 -11.38 -9.08 -13.30
C PRO A 40 -11.02 -7.59 -13.11
N PHE A 41 -11.83 -6.65 -13.59
CA PHE A 41 -11.51 -5.21 -13.65
C PHE A 41 -12.67 -4.26 -13.30
N ASP A 42 -13.74 -4.74 -12.67
CA ASP A 42 -14.78 -3.85 -12.14
C ASP A 42 -14.26 -3.09 -10.91
N GLY A 43 -14.06 -1.77 -11.04
CA GLY A 43 -13.71 -0.93 -9.89
C GLY A 43 -13.07 0.43 -10.18
N ALA A 44 -12.68 0.75 -11.41
CA ALA A 44 -12.28 2.11 -11.78
C ALA A 44 -13.52 2.90 -12.23
N ASP A 45 -14.02 3.80 -11.39
CA ASP A 45 -14.95 4.85 -11.84
C ASP A 45 -14.23 5.68 -12.91
N PRO A 46 -14.78 5.84 -14.13
CA PRO A 46 -14.14 6.60 -15.22
C PRO A 46 -13.87 8.07 -14.88
N ALA A 47 -14.47 8.63 -13.82
CA ALA A 47 -14.17 9.95 -13.29
C ALA A 47 -12.96 10.01 -12.32
N SER A 48 -12.35 8.87 -11.99
CA SER A 48 -11.22 8.80 -11.03
C SER A 48 -10.01 9.60 -11.53
N PRO A 49 -9.49 10.58 -10.75
CA PRO A 49 -8.27 11.30 -11.13
C PRO A 49 -7.07 10.36 -11.31
N LEU A 50 -6.23 10.60 -12.31
CA LEU A 50 -5.05 9.77 -12.62
C LEU A 50 -4.17 9.43 -11.40
N PRO A 51 -3.85 10.34 -10.45
CA PRO A 51 -3.08 9.99 -9.26
C PRO A 51 -3.75 8.92 -8.38
N GLN A 52 -5.09 8.91 -8.31
CA GLN A 52 -5.85 7.90 -7.56
C GLN A 52 -5.87 6.56 -8.29
N ILE A 53 -5.93 6.57 -9.63
CA ILE A 53 -5.79 5.35 -10.45
C ILE A 53 -4.41 4.73 -10.21
N LEU A 54 -3.34 5.52 -10.33
CA LEU A 54 -1.96 5.06 -10.10
C LEU A 54 -1.75 4.51 -8.68
N TRP A 55 -2.30 5.18 -7.66
CA TRP A 55 -2.22 4.73 -6.27
C TRP A 55 -2.93 3.38 -6.02
N ARG A 56 -4.00 3.10 -6.78
CA ARG A 56 -4.75 1.84 -6.67
C ARG A 56 -4.11 0.66 -7.40
N LEU A 57 -3.07 0.86 -8.21
CA LEU A 57 -2.40 -0.23 -8.92
C LEU A 57 -1.76 -1.19 -7.92
N GLN A 58 -1.98 -2.49 -8.13
CA GLN A 58 -1.44 -3.55 -7.29
C GLN A 58 -0.51 -4.49 -8.06
N VAL A 59 0.33 -5.20 -7.32
CA VAL A 59 1.20 -6.27 -7.78
C VAL A 59 0.79 -7.55 -7.06
N PRO A 60 0.32 -8.59 -7.78
CA PRO A 60 0.10 -9.91 -7.18
C PRO A 60 1.45 -10.59 -6.93
N LEU A 61 1.63 -11.11 -5.72
CA LEU A 61 2.83 -11.78 -5.25
C LEU A 61 2.55 -13.24 -4.92
N TYR A 62 3.53 -14.09 -5.20
CA TYR A 62 3.62 -15.47 -4.77
C TYR A 62 4.90 -15.57 -3.92
N ILE A 63 4.76 -15.72 -2.60
CA ILE A 63 5.89 -15.73 -1.68
C ILE A 63 6.06 -17.15 -1.14
N THR A 64 7.30 -17.65 -1.12
CA THR A 64 7.72 -18.85 -0.38
C THR A 64 8.80 -18.49 0.63
N HIS A 65 9.09 -19.37 1.58
CA HIS A 65 10.14 -19.14 2.59
C HIS A 65 11.36 -20.02 2.29
N MET A 66 12.58 -19.45 2.33
CA MET A 66 13.83 -20.13 1.92
C MET A 66 14.07 -21.46 2.64
N SER A 67 13.82 -21.51 3.96
CA SER A 67 14.00 -22.72 4.78
C SER A 67 12.80 -23.67 4.81
N GLN A 68 11.72 -23.40 4.06
CA GLN A 68 10.52 -24.26 4.03
C GLN A 68 10.58 -25.24 2.86
N PRO A 69 10.10 -26.50 3.03
CA PRO A 69 9.97 -27.43 1.91
C PRO A 69 9.06 -26.89 0.81
N ALA A 70 9.30 -27.30 -0.44
CA ALA A 70 8.46 -26.95 -1.59
C ALA A 70 7.00 -27.42 -1.48
N THR A 71 6.67 -28.29 -0.52
CA THR A 71 5.30 -28.72 -0.19
C THR A 71 4.56 -27.76 0.74
N THR A 72 5.25 -26.81 1.38
CA THR A 72 4.62 -25.79 2.23
C THR A 72 3.87 -24.78 1.35
N PRO A 73 2.61 -24.44 1.67
CA PRO A 73 1.83 -23.54 0.84
C PRO A 73 2.45 -22.13 0.75
N PRO A 74 2.38 -21.49 -0.43
CA PRO A 74 2.87 -20.14 -0.66
C PRO A 74 1.95 -19.09 -0.01
N PHE A 75 2.52 -17.98 0.43
CA PHE A 75 1.77 -16.81 0.85
C PHE A 75 1.43 -15.96 -0.39
N ILE A 76 0.16 -16.01 -0.80
CA ILE A 76 -0.34 -15.29 -1.98
C ILE A 76 -1.05 -14.00 -1.52
N VAL A 77 -0.64 -12.86 -2.06
CA VAL A 77 -1.19 -11.54 -1.70
C VAL A 77 -1.02 -10.56 -2.85
N SER A 78 -1.93 -9.59 -2.98
CA SER A 78 -1.72 -8.41 -3.84
C SER A 78 -1.38 -7.20 -2.98
N VAL A 79 -0.33 -6.46 -3.35
CA VAL A 79 0.13 -5.25 -2.62
C VAL A 79 0.13 -4.01 -3.51
N PRO A 80 -0.03 -2.79 -2.98
CA PRO A 80 -0.01 -1.58 -3.79
C PRO A 80 1.37 -1.29 -4.39
N ARG A 81 1.42 -0.74 -5.61
CA ARG A 81 2.67 -0.33 -6.26
C ARG A 81 3.43 0.75 -5.49
N PHE A 82 2.73 1.67 -4.83
CA PHE A 82 3.32 2.72 -3.98
C PHE A 82 3.40 2.30 -2.50
N SER A 83 3.83 1.06 -2.27
CA SER A 83 4.05 0.48 -0.94
C SER A 83 5.44 -0.17 -0.87
N TYR A 84 5.77 -0.85 0.23
CA TYR A 84 7.04 -1.54 0.44
C TYR A 84 6.82 -3.00 0.83
N LEU A 85 7.61 -3.93 0.29
CA LEU A 85 7.51 -5.37 0.60
C LEU A 85 7.67 -5.65 2.11
N ALA A 86 8.51 -4.87 2.78
CA ALA A 86 8.78 -4.95 4.21
C ALA A 86 7.52 -4.91 5.11
N PHE A 87 6.43 -4.27 4.68
CA PHE A 87 5.16 -4.28 5.44
C PHE A 87 4.51 -5.66 5.56
N LEU A 88 4.91 -6.62 4.72
CA LEU A 88 4.47 -8.01 4.82
C LEU A 88 5.26 -8.81 5.88
N LEU A 89 6.47 -8.40 6.26
CA LEU A 89 7.36 -9.20 7.10
C LEU A 89 6.72 -9.69 8.42
N PRO A 90 5.98 -8.87 9.21
CA PRO A 90 5.33 -9.37 10.42
C PRO A 90 4.27 -10.44 10.14
N ARG A 91 3.57 -10.33 9.00
CA ARG A 91 2.55 -11.31 8.57
C ARG A 91 3.18 -12.60 8.03
N LEU A 92 4.31 -12.49 7.32
CA LEU A 92 5.06 -13.63 6.80
C LEU A 92 5.72 -14.42 7.93
N THR A 93 6.34 -13.73 8.90
CA THR A 93 6.88 -14.35 10.12
C THR A 93 5.80 -15.12 10.88
N ALA A 94 4.61 -14.54 11.05
CA ALA A 94 3.47 -15.20 11.70
C ALA A 94 2.91 -16.37 10.88
N TYR A 95 2.93 -16.30 9.54
CA TYR A 95 2.41 -17.35 8.66
C TYR A 95 3.34 -18.57 8.57
N TYR A 96 4.65 -18.35 8.43
CA TYR A 96 5.64 -19.43 8.30
C TYR A 96 6.18 -19.93 9.64
N GLY A 97 5.97 -19.20 10.74
CA GLY A 97 6.54 -19.52 12.05
C GLY A 97 8.07 -19.38 12.10
N LEU A 98 8.65 -18.62 11.17
CA LEU A 98 10.09 -18.47 10.97
C LEU A 98 10.46 -16.98 10.77
N PRO A 99 11.65 -16.52 11.18
CA PRO A 99 12.08 -15.14 11.00
C PRO A 99 12.08 -14.73 9.52
N CYS A 100 11.33 -13.68 9.19
CA CYS A 100 11.33 -13.04 7.89
C CYS A 100 11.83 -11.58 8.04
N SER A 101 12.93 -11.23 7.38
CA SER A 101 13.52 -9.88 7.37
C SER A 101 13.95 -9.42 5.97
N SER A 102 14.15 -10.33 5.01
CA SER A 102 14.60 -10.03 3.66
C SER A 102 13.74 -10.70 2.57
N PHE A 103 13.73 -10.12 1.37
CA PHE A 103 13.10 -10.69 0.17
C PHE A 103 14.15 -10.91 -0.92
N HIS A 104 14.02 -12.00 -1.65
CA HIS A 104 14.86 -12.37 -2.78
C HIS A 104 14.00 -12.58 -4.03
N HIS A 105 14.53 -12.13 -5.16
CA HIS A 105 14.07 -12.50 -6.49
C HIS A 105 15.19 -13.33 -7.12
N GLU A 106 14.90 -14.62 -7.38
CA GLU A 106 15.95 -15.60 -7.67
C GLU A 106 17.01 -15.57 -6.54
N GLU A 107 18.30 -15.52 -6.88
CA GLU A 107 19.41 -15.43 -5.90
C GLU A 107 19.72 -13.98 -5.45
N ILE A 108 18.94 -12.98 -5.88
CA ILE A 108 19.22 -11.56 -5.64
C ILE A 108 18.37 -11.04 -4.49
N GLN A 109 19.01 -10.57 -3.41
CA GLN A 109 18.33 -9.84 -2.35
C GLN A 109 17.80 -8.49 -2.86
N LEU A 110 16.49 -8.27 -2.71
CA LEU A 110 15.84 -7.04 -3.11
C LEU A 110 16.18 -5.89 -2.16
N ARG A 111 16.50 -4.72 -2.71
CA ARG A 111 16.67 -3.48 -1.94
C ARG A 111 15.32 -2.93 -1.48
N ASN A 112 15.31 -2.16 -0.40
CA ASN A 112 14.11 -1.51 0.13
C ASN A 112 13.66 -0.29 -0.69
N LEU A 113 13.13 -0.59 -1.88
CA LEU A 113 12.49 0.34 -2.81
C LEU A 113 10.97 0.10 -2.86
N PRO A 114 10.19 1.06 -3.41
CA PRO A 114 8.76 0.85 -3.62
C PRO A 114 8.48 -0.37 -4.52
N VAL A 115 7.43 -1.14 -4.21
CA VAL A 115 7.12 -2.40 -4.90
C VAL A 115 7.01 -2.23 -6.41
N GLY A 116 6.32 -1.18 -6.87
CA GLY A 116 6.17 -0.91 -8.31
C GLY A 116 7.52 -0.70 -9.01
N LEU A 117 8.45 0.03 -8.39
CA LEU A 117 9.79 0.24 -8.93
C LEU A 117 10.60 -1.07 -8.96
N LEU A 118 10.45 -1.93 -7.97
CA LEU A 118 11.11 -3.25 -7.99
C LEU A 118 10.57 -4.11 -9.14
N VAL A 119 9.25 -4.16 -9.37
CA VAL A 119 8.68 -4.90 -10.51
C VAL A 119 9.18 -4.34 -11.85
N ASP A 120 9.25 -3.02 -11.99
CA ASP A 120 9.69 -2.37 -13.23
C ASP A 120 11.20 -2.57 -13.50
N LEU A 121 11.99 -2.74 -12.43
CA LEU A 121 13.44 -2.97 -12.47
C LEU A 121 13.81 -4.44 -12.73
N TYR A 122 13.15 -5.38 -12.04
CA TYR A 122 13.44 -6.82 -12.11
C TYR A 122 12.62 -7.56 -13.19
N GLN A 123 11.55 -6.94 -13.71
CA GLN A 123 10.78 -7.42 -14.87
C GLN A 123 10.42 -8.92 -14.82
N PRO A 124 9.68 -9.38 -13.79
CA PRO A 124 9.38 -10.79 -13.63
C PRO A 124 8.64 -11.36 -14.87
N PRO A 125 9.00 -12.58 -15.31
CA PRO A 125 8.55 -13.13 -16.60
C PRO A 125 7.04 -13.38 -16.67
N SER A 126 6.40 -13.54 -15.52
CA SER A 126 4.95 -13.65 -15.39
C SER A 126 4.49 -13.13 -14.02
N LEU A 127 3.19 -12.80 -13.94
CA LEU A 127 2.51 -12.53 -12.68
C LEU A 127 1.67 -13.75 -12.27
N PRO A 128 1.54 -14.09 -10.96
CA PRO A 128 2.09 -13.38 -9.80
C PRO A 128 3.62 -13.36 -9.73
N TRP A 129 4.20 -12.29 -9.19
CA TRP A 129 5.65 -12.18 -9.02
C TRP A 129 6.12 -13.14 -7.94
N HIS A 130 6.99 -14.09 -8.31
CA HIS A 130 7.53 -15.09 -7.41
C HIS A 130 8.71 -14.52 -6.62
N LEU A 131 8.64 -14.63 -5.29
CA LEU A 131 9.61 -14.12 -4.34
C LEU A 131 9.91 -15.16 -3.26
N VAL A 132 11.15 -15.15 -2.76
CA VAL A 132 11.55 -15.96 -1.60
C VAL A 132 11.82 -15.03 -0.42
N VAL A 133 11.13 -15.25 0.70
CA VAL A 133 11.38 -14.56 1.98
C VAL A 133 12.37 -15.38 2.82
N GLY A 134 13.23 -14.70 3.57
CA GLY A 134 14.17 -15.33 4.49
C GLY A 134 14.72 -14.32 5.49
N ASP A 135 15.86 -14.68 6.10
CA ASP A 135 16.60 -13.78 6.99
C ASP A 135 17.60 -12.92 6.19
N GLY A 136 18.09 -11.82 6.79
CA GLY A 136 18.99 -10.86 6.16
C GLY A 136 18.93 -9.47 6.83
N PRO A 137 19.66 -8.48 6.29
CA PRO A 137 19.68 -7.13 6.84
C PRO A 137 18.29 -6.48 6.88
N GLU A 138 17.82 -6.13 8.08
CA GLU A 138 16.62 -5.33 8.31
C GLU A 138 16.88 -3.83 8.05
N TRP A 139 15.85 -3.10 7.60
CA TRP A 139 15.95 -1.68 7.27
C TRP A 139 14.77 -0.91 7.84
N ASP A 140 15.03 0.26 8.43
CA ASP A 140 13.96 1.19 8.78
C ASP A 140 13.38 1.86 7.52
N ILE A 141 12.20 1.38 7.12
CA ILE A 141 11.47 1.88 5.96
C ILE A 141 10.85 3.25 6.22
N ALA A 142 10.50 3.57 7.48
CA ALA A 142 9.95 4.87 7.85
C ALA A 142 11.02 5.97 7.71
N ASP A 143 12.24 5.69 8.14
CA ASP A 143 13.40 6.56 7.92
C ASP A 143 13.80 6.62 6.44
N THR A 144 13.78 5.49 5.72
CA THR A 144 14.07 5.45 4.27
C THR A 144 13.07 6.31 3.47
N PHE A 145 11.78 6.22 3.80
CA PHE A 145 10.72 7.07 3.24
C PHE A 145 10.93 8.54 3.61
N THR A 146 11.15 8.82 4.89
CA THR A 146 11.33 10.18 5.42
C THR A 146 12.53 10.88 4.80
N ASN A 147 13.66 10.17 4.63
CA ASN A 147 14.86 10.72 4.01
C ASN A 147 14.66 10.96 2.51
N SER A 148 13.95 10.07 1.79
CA SER A 148 13.55 10.33 0.40
C SER A 148 12.60 11.53 0.27
N ALA A 149 11.70 11.75 1.23
CA ALA A 149 10.82 12.92 1.25
C ALA A 149 11.58 14.24 1.51
N LYS A 150 12.56 14.23 2.42
CA LYS A 150 13.49 15.35 2.67
C LYS A 150 14.32 15.70 1.44
N GLU A 151 14.87 14.71 0.77
CA GLU A 151 15.65 14.92 -0.45
C GLU A 151 14.77 15.48 -1.58
N ALA A 152 13.55 14.94 -1.75
CA ALA A 152 12.60 15.47 -2.72
C ALA A 152 12.19 16.92 -2.42
N ASP A 153 12.02 17.30 -1.14
CA ASP A 153 11.77 18.70 -0.76
C ASP A 153 12.99 19.60 -1.05
N PHE A 154 14.19 19.13 -0.72
CA PHE A 154 15.45 19.82 -1.01
C PHE A 154 15.64 20.07 -2.51
N VAL A 155 15.37 19.09 -3.38
CA VAL A 155 15.50 19.26 -4.84
C VAL A 155 14.50 20.29 -5.38
N ARG A 156 13.25 20.31 -4.86
CA ARG A 156 12.20 21.26 -5.26
C ARG A 156 12.49 22.69 -4.82
N ASN A 157 12.88 22.88 -3.56
CA ASN A 157 12.91 24.18 -2.89
C ASN A 157 14.32 24.71 -2.60
N GLY A 158 15.37 23.88 -2.75
CA GLY A 158 16.74 24.15 -2.33
C GLY A 158 16.95 24.04 -0.81
N ASN A 159 15.98 23.49 -0.08
CA ASN A 159 16.01 23.22 1.35
C ASN A 159 14.86 22.26 1.72
N ALA A 160 14.96 21.53 2.83
CA ALA A 160 13.94 20.58 3.28
C ALA A 160 12.95 21.17 4.30
N LYS A 161 12.70 22.50 4.29
CA LYS A 161 11.90 23.15 5.36
C LYS A 161 10.43 22.74 5.38
N GLN A 162 9.83 22.29 4.27
CA GLN A 162 8.41 21.96 4.26
C GLN A 162 8.14 20.66 4.99
N ILE A 163 8.92 19.61 4.68
CA ILE A 163 8.79 18.34 5.39
C ILE A 163 9.28 18.45 6.84
N MET A 164 10.31 19.26 7.11
CA MET A 164 10.85 19.47 8.46
C MET A 164 9.96 20.36 9.35
N SER A 165 9.02 21.13 8.77
CA SER A 165 8.05 21.95 9.53
C SER A 165 6.66 21.31 9.64
N LEU A 166 6.46 20.10 9.10
CA LEU A 166 5.27 19.32 9.43
C LEU A 166 5.21 19.06 10.94
N SER A 167 4.00 19.18 11.50
CA SER A 167 3.75 18.73 12.87
C SER A 167 4.00 17.22 12.98
N LYS A 168 4.36 16.75 14.18
CA LYS A 168 4.52 15.32 14.47
C LYS A 168 3.29 14.52 14.02
N GLU A 169 2.09 15.05 14.27
CA GLU A 169 0.83 14.49 13.79
C GLU A 169 0.81 14.32 12.27
N HIS A 170 1.10 15.37 11.49
CA HIS A 170 1.08 15.29 10.03
C HIS A 170 2.15 14.36 9.46
N SER A 171 3.37 14.33 10.03
CA SER A 171 4.41 13.38 9.62
C SER A 171 4.00 11.93 9.91
N THR A 172 3.42 11.66 11.08
CA THR A 172 2.90 10.33 11.42
C THR A 172 1.71 9.93 10.55
N SER A 173 0.76 10.85 10.28
CA SER A 173 -0.37 10.60 9.38
C SER A 173 0.07 10.35 7.94
N LEU A 174 1.09 11.06 7.43
CA LEU A 174 1.65 10.84 6.10
C LEU A 174 2.26 9.43 5.97
N TRP A 175 3.02 9.00 6.98
CA TRP A 175 3.61 7.66 7.02
C TRP A 175 2.56 6.55 7.13
N ASN A 176 1.61 6.70 8.06
CA ASN A 176 0.50 5.75 8.21
C ASN A 176 -0.32 5.65 6.91
N ALA A 177 -0.57 6.75 6.21
CA ALA A 177 -1.29 6.73 4.94
C ALA A 177 -0.58 5.91 3.84
N VAL A 178 0.76 5.87 3.82
CA VAL A 178 1.53 5.00 2.91
C VAL A 178 1.44 3.53 3.33
N ARG A 179 1.56 3.23 4.63
CA ARG A 179 1.45 1.86 5.16
C ARG A 179 0.05 1.28 4.94
N ASP A 180 -0.98 2.07 5.23
CA ASP A 180 -2.38 1.67 5.25
C ASP A 180 -3.08 1.91 3.88
N ASN A 181 -2.31 2.36 2.88
CA ASN A 181 -2.73 2.63 1.49
C ASN A 181 -3.84 3.70 1.33
N ASP A 182 -3.95 4.64 2.28
CA ASP A 182 -4.94 5.72 2.27
C ASP A 182 -4.51 6.90 1.37
N PHE A 183 -4.98 6.89 0.13
CA PHE A 183 -4.78 7.97 -0.83
C PHE A 183 -5.31 9.33 -0.35
N ALA A 184 -6.42 9.38 0.41
CA ALA A 184 -7.08 10.63 0.77
C ALA A 184 -6.25 11.39 1.83
N THR A 185 -5.80 10.69 2.87
CA THR A 185 -4.90 11.27 3.88
C THR A 185 -3.53 11.60 3.27
N PHE A 186 -2.97 10.70 2.45
CA PHE A 186 -1.70 10.96 1.76
C PHE A 186 -1.77 12.22 0.90
N SER A 187 -2.75 12.31 0.00
CA SER A 187 -2.93 13.43 -0.93
C SER A 187 -3.12 14.75 -0.18
N LYS A 188 -3.96 14.78 0.87
CA LYS A 188 -4.20 15.98 1.69
C LYS A 188 -2.92 16.57 2.30
N ILE A 189 -1.99 15.72 2.76
CA ILE A 189 -0.73 16.17 3.37
C ILE A 189 0.32 16.46 2.29
N ASN A 190 0.45 15.58 1.29
CA ASN A 190 1.40 15.73 0.18
C ASN A 190 1.13 17.01 -0.64
N ASN A 191 -0.14 17.38 -0.86
CA ASN A 191 -0.49 18.64 -1.53
C ASN A 191 0.00 19.89 -0.78
N ARG A 192 0.19 19.84 0.55
CA ARG A 192 0.80 20.94 1.31
C ARG A 192 2.30 21.03 1.07
N LEU A 193 2.97 19.89 0.88
CA LEU A 193 4.39 19.82 0.54
C LEU A 193 4.65 20.25 -0.90
N LEU A 194 3.70 20.03 -1.83
CA LEU A 194 3.82 20.39 -3.25
C LEU A 194 3.45 21.85 -3.53
N ASN A 195 2.39 22.37 -2.91
CA ASN A 195 1.86 23.72 -3.20
C ASN A 195 2.52 24.80 -2.33
N THR A 196 3.85 24.93 -2.43
CA THR A 196 4.61 25.97 -1.74
C THR A 196 4.52 27.32 -2.45
N PRO A 197 4.60 28.47 -1.73
CA PRO A 197 4.70 29.79 -2.35
C PRO A 197 5.99 29.99 -3.18
N THR A 198 7.01 29.15 -2.97
CA THR A 198 8.27 29.18 -3.73
C THR A 198 8.12 28.48 -5.07
N PRO A 199 8.64 29.05 -6.18
CA PRO A 199 8.63 28.39 -7.48
C PRO A 199 9.49 27.12 -7.44
N LEU A 200 9.01 26.08 -8.12
CA LEU A 200 9.70 24.81 -8.29
C LEU A 200 11.07 25.04 -8.97
N LYS A 201 12.17 24.72 -8.28
CA LYS A 201 13.52 24.85 -8.86
C LYS A 201 13.86 23.68 -9.76
N ASN A 202 13.80 22.46 -9.22
CA ASN A 202 14.11 21.24 -9.94
C ASN A 202 13.07 20.15 -9.66
N VAL A 203 12.92 19.23 -10.60
CA VAL A 203 12.06 18.05 -10.48
C VAL A 203 12.81 16.94 -9.74
N PRO A 204 12.30 16.39 -8.62
CA PRO A 204 12.87 15.20 -7.99
C PRO A 204 12.73 13.99 -8.91
N MET A 205 13.86 13.47 -9.38
CA MET A 205 13.91 12.31 -10.27
C MET A 205 15.13 11.46 -9.92
N ARG A 206 14.93 10.14 -9.89
CA ARG A 206 16.00 9.14 -9.79
C ARG A 206 15.86 8.19 -10.97
N LEU A 207 16.93 8.05 -11.75
CA LEU A 207 17.02 7.10 -12.86
C LEU A 207 17.77 5.87 -12.37
N TYR A 208 17.12 4.71 -12.45
CA TYR A 208 17.68 3.42 -12.08
C TYR A 208 18.13 2.71 -13.36
N ILE A 209 19.43 2.52 -13.51
CA ILE A 209 20.05 1.88 -14.67
C ILE A 209 20.56 0.51 -14.22
N PRO A 210 19.97 -0.61 -14.69
CA PRO A 210 20.50 -1.95 -14.42
C PRO A 210 21.96 -2.04 -14.86
N SER A 211 22.82 -2.58 -14.02
CA SER A 211 24.21 -2.81 -14.39
C SER A 211 24.30 -4.01 -15.34
N SER A 212 25.08 -3.88 -16.42
CA SER A 212 25.31 -5.00 -17.33
C SER A 212 26.18 -6.06 -16.65
N PRO A 213 25.88 -7.37 -16.76
CA PRO A 213 26.62 -8.44 -16.06
C PRO A 213 28.08 -8.63 -16.52
N ASN A 214 28.55 -7.83 -17.49
CA ASN A 214 29.92 -7.83 -18.01
C ASN A 214 30.74 -6.59 -17.60
N ASP A 215 30.26 -5.71 -16.71
CA ASP A 215 31.06 -4.59 -16.20
C ASP A 215 32.01 -5.08 -15.08
N PRO A 216 33.34 -5.13 -15.29
CA PRO A 216 34.27 -5.71 -14.32
C PRO A 216 34.39 -4.92 -13.02
N ASN A 217 33.80 -3.72 -12.92
CA ASN A 217 33.73 -2.94 -11.67
C ASN A 217 32.50 -3.26 -10.81
N ASP A 218 31.52 -4.03 -11.31
CA ASP A 218 30.22 -4.22 -10.64
C ASP A 218 29.95 -5.69 -10.31
N ALA A 219 30.68 -6.20 -9.32
CA ALA A 219 30.75 -7.63 -8.99
C ALA A 219 29.54 -8.21 -8.21
N THR A 220 28.43 -7.47 -8.07
CA THR A 220 27.25 -7.92 -7.29
C THR A 220 26.06 -8.20 -8.20
N PRO A 221 25.54 -9.44 -8.29
CA PRO A 221 24.32 -9.73 -9.04
C PRO A 221 23.14 -8.83 -8.62
N GLY A 222 22.41 -8.31 -9.60
CA GLY A 222 21.29 -7.39 -9.35
C GLY A 222 21.70 -5.98 -8.92
N SER A 223 22.95 -5.58 -9.13
CA SER A 223 23.36 -4.19 -8.98
C SER A 223 22.73 -3.28 -10.03
N PHE A 224 22.59 -2.01 -9.64
CA PHE A 224 22.07 -0.96 -10.50
C PHE A 224 22.68 0.37 -10.08
N ARG A 225 23.00 1.18 -11.08
CA ARG A 225 23.46 2.56 -10.92
C ARG A 225 22.26 3.48 -10.75
N VAL A 226 22.25 4.26 -9.67
CA VAL A 226 21.29 5.35 -9.48
C VAL A 226 21.91 6.65 -10.02
N VAL A 227 21.26 7.26 -11.01
CA VAL A 227 21.62 8.58 -11.52
C VAL A 227 20.58 9.58 -11.04
N GLN A 228 21.04 10.60 -10.31
CA GLN A 228 20.22 11.68 -9.80
C GLN A 228 20.87 13.01 -10.14
N THR A 229 20.35 13.69 -11.15
CA THR A 229 20.82 14.99 -11.63
C THR A 229 19.76 16.05 -11.37
N LEU A 230 20.17 17.29 -11.12
CA LEU A 230 19.23 18.41 -10.96
C LEU A 230 18.63 18.77 -12.32
N VAL A 231 17.36 18.42 -12.54
CA VAL A 231 16.61 18.77 -13.74
C VAL A 231 15.80 20.05 -13.45
N PRO A 232 16.19 21.22 -13.99
CA PRO A 232 15.48 22.47 -13.72
C PRO A 232 14.07 22.42 -14.30
N ALA A 233 13.10 22.98 -13.57
CA ALA A 233 11.71 23.04 -14.01
C ALA A 233 11.55 24.02 -15.18
N ARG A 234 11.46 23.48 -16.40
CA ARG A 234 11.14 24.27 -17.59
C ARG A 234 9.62 24.40 -17.72
N LEU A 235 9.10 25.58 -17.40
CA LEU A 235 7.76 25.96 -17.88
C LEU A 235 7.85 26.20 -19.40
N PRO A 236 6.83 25.83 -20.19
CA PRO A 236 6.77 26.22 -21.59
C PRO A 236 6.75 27.75 -21.68
N SER A 237 7.57 28.31 -22.57
CA SER A 237 7.52 29.73 -22.90
C SER A 237 6.19 30.04 -23.58
N SER A 238 5.35 30.81 -22.88
CA SER A 238 4.12 31.42 -23.41
C SER A 238 4.42 32.52 -24.42
#